data_AF-A0A8T1VLN6-F1
#
_entry.id   AF-A0A8T1VLN6-F1
#
_cell.length_a   1.000
_cell.length_b   1.000
_cell.length_c   1.000
_cell.angle_alpha   90.00
_cell.angle_beta   90.00
_cell.angle_gamma   90.00
#
_symmetry.space_group_name_H-M   'P 1'
#
loop_
_entity.id
_entity.type
_entity.pdbx_description
1 polymer ?
#
loop_
_entity_poly.entity_id
_entity_poly.type
_entity_poly.pdbx_seq_one_letter_code
_entity_poly.pdbx_strand_id
1 'polypeptide(L)'
;MDLRTTLTFRYFGIKMYYYGTKSKAQTVGFPNYAPVRNKFSHLFNRWCVVSYQEIVPVNEEGEPTGDQLPCVQMFADRTKVLYVHKISELNPKVQEGLAEYVDFMEEAWWEMLHWVEINVNADQASLDMHQRCRSRTEKLIRKYSLILSKLGRIKGFKDSLIQEPCIWPLPARVCYWIWEDPRVDGIPGHGKSLSAQLAELDTRDPKRVFWATAPNEQRRIRNVHRCEGQTASQPSPGQELDRPQPRR
;
A
#
# COMPACT_ATOMS: atom_id res chain seq x y z
N MET A 1 -27.14 -13.68 25.43
CA MET A 1 -27.39 -12.65 24.40
C MET A 1 -26.23 -12.68 23.42
N ASP A 2 -26.46 -13.10 22.17
CA ASP A 2 -25.43 -13.27 21.13
C ASP A 2 -25.14 -11.92 20.44
N LEU A 3 -24.16 -11.18 20.95
CA LEU A 3 -23.75 -9.88 20.39
C LEU A 3 -22.64 -10.07 19.34
N ARG A 4 -22.97 -10.73 18.22
CA ARG A 4 -22.16 -10.70 16.99
C ARG A 4 -22.59 -9.55 16.08
N THR A 5 -22.69 -8.34 16.63
CA THR A 5 -22.94 -7.14 15.82
C THR A 5 -21.65 -6.81 15.09
N THR A 6 -21.53 -7.21 13.83
CA THR A 6 -20.47 -6.68 12.96
C THR A 6 -20.62 -5.16 12.93
N LEU A 7 -19.65 -4.42 13.46
CA LEU A 7 -19.63 -2.95 13.38
C LEU A 7 -19.56 -2.55 11.90
N THR A 8 -20.58 -1.86 11.41
CA THR A 8 -20.64 -1.38 10.02
C THR A 8 -20.79 0.13 9.99
N PHE A 9 -20.21 0.76 8.99
CA PHE A 9 -20.33 2.20 8.74
C PHE A 9 -20.59 2.46 7.25
N ARG A 10 -20.81 3.71 6.86
CA ARG A 10 -20.94 4.10 5.44
C ARG A 10 -19.77 4.98 5.02
N TYR A 11 -19.24 4.71 3.83
CA TYR A 11 -18.21 5.53 3.20
C TYR A 11 -18.60 5.79 1.74
N PHE A 12 -18.80 7.07 1.39
CA PHE A 12 -19.42 7.50 0.12
C PHE A 12 -20.70 6.72 -0.23
N GLY A 13 -21.58 6.53 0.76
CA GLY A 13 -22.84 5.77 0.61
C GLY A 13 -22.68 4.24 0.59
N ILE A 14 -21.47 3.70 0.45
CA ILE A 14 -21.20 2.26 0.45
C ILE A 14 -21.13 1.74 1.89
N LYS A 15 -21.82 0.62 2.16
CA LYS A 15 -21.77 -0.03 3.47
C LYS A 15 -20.45 -0.79 3.62
N MET A 16 -19.71 -0.47 4.67
CA MET A 16 -18.41 -1.04 5.03
C MET A 16 -18.51 -1.85 6.33
N TYR A 17 -17.60 -2.79 6.53
CA TYR A 17 -17.43 -3.52 7.79
C TYR A 17 -15.96 -3.63 8.18
N TYR A 18 -15.67 -3.70 9.47
CA TYR A 18 -14.30 -3.89 9.96
C TYR A 18 -13.91 -5.37 10.00
N TYR A 19 -12.66 -5.70 9.64
CA TYR A 19 -12.14 -7.04 9.88
C TYR A 19 -11.90 -7.27 11.38
N GLY A 20 -12.01 -8.52 11.84
CA GLY A 20 -11.59 -8.92 13.20
C GLY A 20 -12.61 -9.71 14.02
N THR A 21 -13.91 -9.65 13.71
CA THR A 21 -14.91 -10.45 14.48
C THR A 21 -15.07 -11.89 13.97
N LYS A 22 -14.78 -12.15 12.69
CA LYS A 22 -14.97 -13.46 12.05
C LYS A 22 -13.88 -13.81 11.01
N SER A 23 -12.84 -13.01 10.91
CA SER A 23 -11.85 -13.10 9.83
C SER A 23 -10.48 -12.61 10.29
N LYS A 24 -9.40 -13.11 9.66
CA LYS A 24 -8.02 -12.62 9.88
C LYS A 24 -7.98 -11.09 9.86
N ALA A 25 -7.43 -10.51 10.92
CA ALA A 25 -7.27 -9.06 11.07
C ALA A 25 -6.33 -8.49 10.00
N GLN A 26 -6.47 -7.19 9.75
CA GLN A 26 -5.53 -6.45 8.89
C GLN A 26 -4.16 -6.30 9.58
N THR A 27 -3.11 -6.14 8.78
CA THR A 27 -1.79 -5.71 9.28
C THR A 27 -1.93 -4.35 9.97
N VAL A 28 -1.34 -4.20 11.16
CA VAL A 28 -1.47 -2.98 11.99
C VAL A 28 -1.08 -1.73 11.20
N GLY A 29 -1.88 -0.67 11.36
CA GLY A 29 -1.69 0.62 10.70
C GLY A 29 -2.37 0.75 9.34
N PHE A 30 -2.70 -0.35 8.67
CA PHE A 30 -3.46 -0.28 7.41
C PHE A 30 -4.97 -0.23 7.64
N PRO A 31 -5.75 0.33 6.69
CA PRO A 31 -7.21 0.33 6.72
C PRO A 31 -7.80 -1.07 6.99
N ASN A 32 -8.49 -1.20 8.13
CA ASN A 32 -9.02 -2.46 8.63
C ASN A 32 -10.51 -2.67 8.27
N TYR A 33 -10.92 -2.29 7.05
CA TYR A 33 -12.31 -2.37 6.62
C TYR A 33 -12.46 -2.78 5.15
N ALA A 34 -13.64 -3.30 4.80
CA ALA A 34 -14.01 -3.71 3.44
C ALA A 34 -15.47 -3.39 3.11
N PRO A 35 -15.81 -3.24 1.82
CA PRO A 35 -17.19 -3.12 1.38
C PRO A 35 -17.95 -4.44 1.59
N VAL A 36 -19.22 -4.33 1.94
CA VAL A 36 -20.11 -5.51 2.02
C VAL A 36 -20.39 -6.02 0.60
N ARG A 37 -20.13 -7.31 0.35
CA ARG A 37 -20.20 -7.93 -0.99
C ARG A 37 -21.50 -7.68 -1.75
N ASN A 38 -22.65 -7.75 -1.08
CA ASN A 38 -23.95 -7.52 -1.73
C ASN A 38 -24.19 -6.06 -2.18
N LYS A 39 -23.22 -5.16 -1.95
CA LYS A 39 -23.23 -3.77 -2.40
C LYS A 39 -22.20 -3.49 -3.51
N PHE A 40 -21.56 -4.51 -4.05
CA PHE A 40 -20.55 -4.33 -5.10
C PHE A 40 -21.13 -3.72 -6.39
N SER A 41 -22.42 -3.95 -6.69
CA SER A 41 -23.09 -3.27 -7.80
C SER A 41 -22.97 -1.75 -7.75
N HIS A 42 -22.98 -1.15 -6.56
CA HIS A 42 -22.78 0.29 -6.40
C HIS A 42 -21.33 0.73 -6.64
N LEU A 43 -20.35 -0.14 -6.42
CA LEU A 43 -18.94 0.11 -6.75
C LEU A 43 -18.71 -0.05 -8.26
N PHE A 44 -19.29 -1.09 -8.85
CA PHE A 44 -19.24 -1.36 -10.29
C PHE A 44 -19.79 -0.20 -11.11
N ASN A 45 -20.85 0.46 -10.63
CA ASN A 45 -21.40 1.64 -11.29
C ASN A 45 -20.51 2.90 -11.21
N ARG A 46 -19.45 2.87 -10.40
CA ARG A 46 -18.46 3.95 -10.30
C ARG A 46 -17.20 3.67 -11.11
N TRP A 47 -16.99 2.42 -11.51
CA TRP A 47 -15.83 2.01 -12.27
C TRP A 47 -15.82 2.65 -13.67
N CYS A 48 -14.66 3.18 -14.04
CA CYS A 48 -14.38 3.75 -15.35
C CYS A 48 -12.91 3.45 -15.67
N VAL A 49 -12.68 2.61 -16.68
CA VAL A 49 -11.32 2.19 -17.06
C VAL A 49 -10.49 3.38 -17.54
N VAL A 50 -11.10 4.30 -18.29
CA VAL A 50 -10.44 5.51 -18.81
C VAL A 50 -9.92 6.38 -17.67
N SER A 51 -10.78 6.69 -16.69
CA SER A 51 -10.38 7.50 -15.53
C SER A 51 -9.33 6.80 -14.67
N TYR A 52 -9.35 5.47 -14.57
CA TYR A 52 -8.30 4.73 -13.87
C TYR A 52 -6.95 4.80 -14.61
N GLN A 53 -6.97 4.70 -15.94
CA GLN A 53 -5.77 4.79 -16.78
C GLN A 53 -5.15 6.18 -16.80
N GLU A 54 -5.90 7.24 -16.47
CA GLU A 54 -5.31 8.56 -16.21
C GLU A 54 -4.39 8.57 -14.97
N ILE A 55 -4.63 7.68 -14.01
CA ILE A 55 -3.82 7.53 -12.79
C ILE A 55 -2.73 6.48 -12.97
N VAL A 56 -3.05 5.38 -13.65
CA VAL A 56 -2.14 4.28 -13.95
C VAL A 56 -2.11 4.08 -15.46
N PRO A 57 -1.38 4.94 -16.20
CA PRO A 57 -1.22 4.80 -17.63
C PRO A 57 -0.61 3.44 -17.99
N VAL A 58 -1.09 2.86 -19.08
CA VAL A 58 -0.62 1.57 -19.61
C VAL A 58 -0.19 1.70 -21.07
N ASN A 59 0.75 0.87 -21.50
CA ASN A 59 1.16 0.76 -22.89
C ASN A 59 0.18 -0.12 -23.71
N GLU A 60 0.51 -0.40 -24.97
CA GLU A 60 -0.31 -1.22 -25.87
C GLU A 60 -0.48 -2.65 -25.37
N GLU A 61 0.49 -3.19 -24.63
CA GLU A 61 0.43 -4.50 -23.97
C GLU A 61 -0.34 -4.47 -22.64
N GLY A 62 -0.85 -3.31 -22.21
CA GLY A 62 -1.57 -3.15 -20.95
C GLY A 62 -0.68 -3.10 -19.70
N GLU A 63 0.63 -2.97 -19.87
CA GLU A 63 1.59 -2.83 -18.78
C GLU A 63 1.71 -1.37 -18.33
N PRO A 64 1.75 -1.10 -17.00
CA PRO A 64 1.96 0.25 -16.48
C PRO A 64 3.21 0.88 -17.06
N THR A 65 3.10 2.12 -17.54
CA THR A 65 4.20 2.82 -18.21
C THR A 65 4.33 4.26 -17.73
N GLY A 66 5.57 4.76 -17.69
CA GLY A 66 5.90 6.13 -17.32
C GLY A 66 6.48 6.29 -15.90
N ASP A 67 7.33 7.31 -15.74
CA ASP A 67 8.03 7.58 -14.48
C ASP A 67 7.11 8.18 -13.40
N GLN A 68 5.92 8.65 -13.79
CA GLN A 68 4.94 9.28 -12.89
C GLN A 68 3.91 8.29 -12.33
N LEU A 69 4.15 6.97 -12.47
CA LEU A 69 3.27 5.97 -11.89
C LEU A 69 3.21 6.15 -10.36
N PRO A 70 2.02 6.03 -9.73
CA PRO A 70 1.89 6.19 -8.29
C PRO A 70 2.80 5.24 -7.48
N CYS A 71 3.06 4.02 -7.96
CA CYS A 71 3.99 3.10 -7.30
C CYS A 71 5.44 3.57 -7.36
N VAL A 72 5.88 4.13 -8.50
CA VAL A 72 7.23 4.66 -8.70
C VAL A 72 7.42 5.90 -7.82
N GLN A 73 6.46 6.83 -7.83
CA GLN A 73 6.52 8.02 -6.97
C GLN A 73 6.52 7.64 -5.49
N MET A 74 5.62 6.74 -5.07
CA MET A 74 5.56 6.24 -3.69
C MET A 74 6.89 5.62 -3.26
N PHE A 75 7.56 4.88 -4.15
CA PHE A 75 8.86 4.27 -3.88
C PHE A 75 10.00 5.30 -3.86
N ALA A 76 9.99 6.29 -4.75
CA ALA A 76 10.97 7.37 -4.79
C ALA A 76 10.91 8.22 -3.51
N ASP A 77 9.71 8.56 -3.06
CA ASP A 77 9.46 9.42 -1.90
C ASP A 77 9.57 8.68 -0.55
N ARG A 78 9.85 7.37 -0.57
CA ARG A 78 9.94 6.56 0.64
C ARG A 78 11.03 7.07 1.58
N THR A 79 10.89 6.74 2.87
CA THR A 79 12.04 6.86 3.77
C THR A 79 13.06 5.80 3.45
N LYS A 80 14.32 6.21 3.37
CA LYS A 80 15.46 5.33 3.13
C LYS A 80 16.26 5.08 4.40
N VAL A 81 15.81 5.56 5.54
CA VAL A 81 16.56 5.56 6.80
C VAL A 81 16.05 4.47 7.73
N LEU A 82 16.96 3.73 8.35
CA LEU A 82 16.66 2.96 9.56
C LEU A 82 16.64 3.89 10.78
N TYR A 83 15.57 3.81 11.57
CA TYR A 83 15.38 4.64 12.76
C TYR A 83 15.67 3.92 14.06
N VAL A 84 15.44 2.62 14.08
CA VAL A 84 15.56 1.78 15.27
C VAL A 84 16.90 1.04 15.29
N HIS A 85 17.39 0.64 14.11
CA HIS A 85 18.64 -0.12 13.93
C HIS A 85 19.69 0.73 13.21
N LYS A 86 20.97 0.40 13.41
CA LYS A 86 22.07 1.00 12.64
C LYS A 86 22.57 0.00 11.62
N ILE A 87 22.71 0.43 10.36
CA ILE A 87 23.22 -0.42 9.26
C ILE A 87 24.60 -0.96 9.62
N SER A 88 25.47 -0.12 10.20
CA SER A 88 26.83 -0.52 10.61
C SER A 88 26.90 -1.61 11.68
N GLU A 89 25.82 -1.84 12.42
CA GLU A 89 25.72 -2.89 13.44
C GLU A 89 25.09 -4.19 12.87
N LEU A 90 24.59 -4.17 11.64
CA LEU A 90 24.05 -5.34 10.96
C LEU A 90 25.17 -6.13 10.30
N ASN A 91 25.07 -7.46 10.31
CA ASN A 91 26.03 -8.27 9.55
C ASN A 91 25.83 -8.08 8.03
N PRO A 92 26.88 -8.29 7.22
CA PRO A 92 26.83 -8.03 5.78
C PRO A 92 25.71 -8.79 5.03
N LYS A 93 25.39 -10.03 5.46
CA LYS A 93 24.32 -10.81 4.82
C LYS A 93 22.93 -10.24 5.10
N VAL A 94 22.70 -9.72 6.31
CA VAL A 94 21.45 -9.02 6.63
C VAL A 94 21.35 -7.74 5.80
N GLN A 95 22.44 -6.98 5.66
CA GLN A 95 22.44 -5.78 4.81
C GLN A 95 22.11 -6.12 3.35
N GLU A 96 22.72 -7.16 2.78
CA GLU A 96 22.45 -7.65 1.43
C GLU A 96 20.99 -8.09 1.27
N GLY A 97 20.46 -8.86 2.22
CA GLY A 97 19.06 -9.30 2.18
C GLY A 97 18.07 -8.13 2.31
N LEU A 98 18.39 -7.10 3.10
CA LEU A 98 17.57 -5.89 3.18
C LEU A 98 17.63 -5.09 1.88
N ALA A 99 18.77 -5.03 1.19
CA ALA A 99 18.86 -4.43 -0.13
C ALA A 99 18.00 -5.17 -1.16
N GLU A 100 18.05 -6.52 -1.19
CA GLU A 100 17.15 -7.34 -2.04
C GLU A 100 15.67 -7.05 -1.74
N TYR A 101 15.33 -6.87 -0.46
CA TYR A 101 13.98 -6.51 -0.05
C TYR A 101 13.57 -5.12 -0.56
N VAL A 102 14.44 -4.11 -0.42
CA VAL A 102 14.16 -2.75 -0.90
C VAL A 102 13.99 -2.72 -2.41
N ASP A 103 14.81 -3.45 -3.17
CA ASP A 103 14.64 -3.57 -4.62
C ASP A 103 13.31 -4.20 -5.02
N PHE A 104 12.81 -5.12 -4.19
CA PHE A 104 11.51 -5.74 -4.38
C PHE A 104 10.33 -4.82 -4.04
N MET A 105 10.50 -3.82 -3.18
CA MET A 105 9.40 -2.94 -2.73
C MET A 105 8.75 -2.08 -3.82
N GLU A 106 9.45 -1.83 -4.93
CA GLU A 106 8.92 -1.05 -6.08
C GLU A 106 7.79 -1.78 -6.85
N GLU A 107 7.52 -3.06 -6.52
CA GLU A 107 6.46 -3.85 -7.16
C GLU A 107 5.03 -3.34 -6.83
N ALA A 108 4.02 -4.17 -7.10
CA ALA A 108 2.58 -3.87 -7.03
C ALA A 108 2.00 -3.52 -5.63
N TRP A 109 2.81 -2.99 -4.69
CA TRP A 109 2.36 -2.54 -3.38
C TRP A 109 1.24 -1.52 -3.47
N TRP A 110 1.37 -0.56 -4.38
CA TRP A 110 0.36 0.49 -4.57
C TRP A 110 -1.01 -0.10 -4.91
N GLU A 111 -1.08 -1.12 -5.79
CA GLU A 111 -2.34 -1.76 -6.18
C GLU A 111 -3.02 -2.46 -4.98
N MET A 112 -2.23 -3.11 -4.10
CA MET A 112 -2.76 -3.69 -2.86
C MET A 112 -3.25 -2.62 -1.88
N LEU A 113 -2.61 -1.45 -1.86
CA LEU A 113 -2.93 -0.36 -0.94
C LEU A 113 -4.03 0.58 -1.47
N HIS A 114 -4.40 0.48 -2.74
CA HIS A 114 -5.40 1.31 -3.43
C HIS A 114 -6.39 0.46 -4.23
N TRP A 115 -6.81 -0.66 -3.66
CA TRP A 115 -7.61 -1.65 -4.38
C TRP A 115 -9.01 -1.12 -4.72
N VAL A 116 -9.35 -1.17 -6.00
CA VAL A 116 -10.66 -0.79 -6.55
C VAL A 116 -11.42 -2.03 -7.00
N GLU A 117 -12.73 -2.07 -6.75
CA GLU A 117 -13.58 -3.16 -7.27
C GLU A 117 -13.94 -2.88 -8.73
N ILE A 118 -13.38 -3.67 -9.63
CA ILE A 118 -13.52 -3.53 -11.08
C ILE A 118 -14.76 -4.29 -11.55
N ASN A 119 -15.58 -3.63 -12.37
CA ASN A 119 -16.70 -4.30 -13.04
C ASN A 119 -16.20 -5.12 -14.24
N VAL A 120 -15.85 -6.39 -14.00
CA VAL A 120 -15.33 -7.30 -15.03
C VAL A 120 -16.31 -7.59 -16.18
N ASN A 121 -17.60 -7.25 -16.01
CA ASN A 121 -18.62 -7.41 -17.04
C ASN A 121 -18.91 -6.13 -17.82
N ALA A 122 -18.19 -5.02 -17.55
CA ALA A 122 -18.40 -3.76 -18.25
C ALA A 122 -17.89 -3.84 -19.70
N ASP A 123 -16.65 -4.28 -19.88
CA ASP A 123 -15.97 -4.41 -21.17
C ASP A 123 -14.69 -5.28 -21.02
N GLN A 124 -14.06 -5.59 -22.15
CA GLN A 124 -12.83 -6.39 -22.19
C GLN A 124 -11.68 -5.71 -21.44
N ALA A 125 -11.54 -4.38 -21.56
CA ALA A 125 -10.48 -3.63 -20.90
C ALA A 125 -10.57 -3.72 -19.36
N SER A 126 -11.79 -3.74 -18.82
CA SER A 126 -12.07 -3.93 -17.40
C SER A 126 -11.75 -5.34 -16.93
N LEU A 127 -12.08 -6.36 -17.73
CA LEU A 127 -11.71 -7.74 -17.44
C LEU A 127 -10.19 -7.92 -17.40
N ASP A 128 -9.48 -7.41 -18.41
CA ASP A 128 -8.02 -7.50 -18.53
C ASP A 128 -7.35 -6.77 -17.36
N MET A 129 -7.82 -5.57 -17.02
CA MET A 129 -7.33 -4.80 -15.87
C MET A 129 -7.49 -5.57 -14.55
N HIS A 130 -8.65 -6.18 -14.33
CA HIS A 130 -8.89 -6.99 -13.13
C HIS A 130 -7.95 -8.20 -13.06
N GLN A 131 -7.78 -8.93 -14.17
CA GLN A 131 -6.87 -10.08 -14.23
C GLN A 131 -5.43 -9.67 -13.96
N ARG A 132 -5.00 -8.52 -14.51
CA ARG A 132 -3.67 -7.93 -14.30
C ARG A 132 -3.43 -7.59 -12.83
N CYS A 133 -4.28 -6.78 -12.22
CA CYS A 133 -4.17 -6.39 -10.81
C CYS A 133 -4.15 -7.62 -9.88
N ARG A 134 -5.00 -8.60 -10.17
CA ARG A 134 -5.03 -9.86 -9.43
C ARG A 134 -3.73 -10.65 -9.57
N SER A 135 -3.27 -10.89 -10.80
CA SER A 135 -2.04 -11.65 -11.08
C SER A 135 -0.81 -11.02 -10.42
N ARG A 136 -0.68 -9.69 -10.53
CA ARG A 136 0.41 -8.93 -9.89
C ARG A 136 0.35 -9.01 -8.38
N THR A 137 -0.82 -8.86 -7.78
CA THR A 137 -1.02 -9.00 -6.32
C THR A 137 -0.69 -10.42 -5.84
N GLU A 138 -1.11 -11.46 -6.56
CA GLU A 138 -0.79 -12.84 -6.20
C GLU A 138 0.72 -13.13 -6.30
N LYS A 139 1.39 -12.65 -7.36
CA LYS A 139 2.86 -12.76 -7.51
C LYS A 139 3.59 -12.04 -6.38
N LEU A 140 3.15 -10.82 -6.05
CA LEU A 140 3.68 -10.01 -4.97
C LEU A 140 3.61 -10.74 -3.62
N ILE A 141 2.43 -11.27 -3.25
CA ILE A 141 2.24 -12.00 -1.98
C ILE A 141 3.16 -13.22 -1.89
N ARG A 142 3.32 -13.97 -2.99
CA ARG A 142 4.21 -15.15 -3.04
C ARG A 142 5.67 -14.75 -2.89
N LYS A 143 6.13 -13.75 -3.64
CA LYS A 143 7.52 -13.26 -3.60
C LYS A 143 7.86 -12.64 -2.24
N TYR A 144 6.94 -11.87 -1.65
CA TYR A 144 7.07 -11.32 -0.30
C TYR A 144 7.29 -12.40 0.74
N SER A 145 6.45 -13.46 0.71
CA SER A 145 6.57 -14.59 1.64
C SER A 145 7.92 -15.30 1.49
N LEU A 146 8.42 -15.45 0.25
CA LEU A 146 9.71 -16.06 -0.02
C LEU A 146 10.87 -15.21 0.52
N ILE A 147 10.88 -13.89 0.23
CA ILE A 147 11.95 -12.98 0.68
C ILE A 147 11.98 -12.90 2.20
N LEU A 148 10.83 -12.74 2.88
CA LEU A 148 10.79 -12.77 4.34
C LEU A 148 11.30 -14.08 4.92
N SER A 149 10.94 -15.21 4.30
CA SER A 149 11.44 -16.52 4.71
C SER A 149 12.95 -16.64 4.54
N LYS A 150 13.55 -16.07 3.49
CA LYS A 150 15.00 -16.01 3.30
C LYS A 150 15.66 -15.13 4.36
N LEU A 151 15.15 -13.91 4.57
CA LEU A 151 15.64 -12.96 5.57
C LEU A 151 15.67 -13.56 6.98
N GLY A 152 14.57 -14.19 7.40
CA GLY A 152 14.46 -14.82 8.72
C GLY A 152 15.44 -15.98 8.96
N ARG A 153 16.03 -16.56 7.90
CA ARG A 153 17.06 -17.61 8.03
C ARG A 153 18.48 -17.05 8.15
N ILE A 154 18.69 -15.76 7.90
CA ILE A 154 20.01 -15.15 8.00
C ILE A 154 20.36 -15.02 9.49
N LYS A 155 21.47 -15.66 9.90
CA LYS A 155 21.96 -15.56 11.28
C LYS A 155 22.10 -14.09 11.68
N GLY A 156 21.51 -13.70 12.80
CA GLY A 156 21.56 -12.32 13.31
C GLY A 156 20.53 -11.36 12.71
N PHE A 157 19.63 -11.84 11.85
CA PHE A 157 18.43 -11.09 11.48
C PHE A 157 17.54 -10.85 12.71
N LYS A 158 17.00 -9.63 12.82
CA LYS A 158 16.08 -9.23 13.89
C LYS A 158 14.73 -8.91 13.27
N ASP A 159 13.66 -9.54 13.73
CA ASP A 159 12.30 -9.32 13.19
C ASP A 159 11.85 -7.85 13.30
N SER A 160 12.38 -7.11 14.27
CA SER A 160 12.16 -5.67 14.41
C SER A 160 12.64 -4.85 13.20
N LEU A 161 13.53 -5.37 12.35
CA LEU A 161 13.93 -4.71 11.10
C LEU A 161 12.77 -4.57 10.12
N ILE A 162 11.81 -5.50 10.10
CA ILE A 162 10.62 -5.42 9.21
C ILE A 162 9.64 -4.34 9.67
N GLN A 163 9.79 -3.87 10.91
CA GLN A 163 8.98 -2.77 11.44
C GLN A 163 9.61 -1.41 11.15
N GLU A 164 10.81 -1.37 10.56
CA GLU A 164 11.46 -0.14 10.18
C GLU A 164 10.67 0.59 9.08
N PRO A 165 10.61 1.92 9.12
CA PRO A 165 9.82 2.70 8.16
C PRO A 165 10.26 2.52 6.71
N CYS A 166 11.56 2.29 6.50
CA CYS A 166 12.13 2.09 5.18
C CYS A 166 11.91 0.67 4.63
N ILE A 167 11.36 -0.23 5.46
CA ILE A 167 11.03 -1.61 5.11
C ILE A 167 9.51 -1.76 5.13
N TRP A 168 8.90 -1.73 3.95
CA TRP A 168 7.45 -1.70 3.82
C TRP A 168 6.80 -3.05 4.10
N PRO A 169 6.00 -3.21 5.16
CA PRO A 169 5.23 -4.44 5.34
C PRO A 169 4.16 -4.61 4.25
N LEU A 170 3.77 -5.85 3.98
CA LEU A 170 2.62 -6.15 3.12
C LEU A 170 1.32 -6.12 3.94
N PRO A 171 0.24 -5.50 3.45
CA PRO A 171 -1.05 -5.60 4.13
C PRO A 171 -1.58 -7.03 4.03
N ALA A 172 -2.15 -7.55 5.13
CA ALA A 172 -2.72 -8.89 5.17
C ALA A 172 -3.94 -9.05 4.24
N ARG A 173 -4.58 -7.93 3.89
CA ARG A 173 -5.68 -7.83 2.94
C ARG A 173 -5.53 -6.57 2.11
N VAL A 174 -6.05 -6.58 0.88
CA VAL A 174 -6.13 -5.37 0.06
C VAL A 174 -6.84 -4.23 0.81
N CYS A 175 -6.35 -3.01 0.64
CA CYS A 175 -6.92 -1.81 1.24
C CYS A 175 -7.81 -1.13 0.21
N TYR A 176 -9.11 -1.16 0.45
CA TYR A 176 -10.09 -0.65 -0.50
C TYR A 176 -9.99 0.87 -0.70
N TRP A 177 -9.91 1.31 -1.95
CA TRP A 177 -10.17 2.67 -2.38
C TRP A 177 -11.59 2.74 -2.94
N ILE A 178 -12.47 3.43 -2.21
CA ILE A 178 -13.85 3.65 -2.63
C ILE A 178 -13.92 5.02 -3.30
N TRP A 179 -14.25 5.03 -4.59
CA TRP A 179 -14.46 6.28 -5.33
C TRP A 179 -15.76 6.94 -4.92
N GLU A 180 -15.79 8.26 -4.95
CA GLU A 180 -17.01 9.04 -4.88
C GLU A 180 -17.95 8.64 -6.02
N ASP A 181 -19.26 8.74 -5.79
CA ASP A 181 -20.22 8.43 -6.85
C ASP A 181 -20.23 9.60 -7.83
N PRO A 182 -19.89 9.39 -9.11
CA PRO A 182 -19.78 10.48 -10.09
C PRO A 182 -21.11 11.21 -10.33
N ARG A 183 -22.22 10.67 -9.83
CA ARG A 183 -23.57 11.27 -9.93
C ARG A 183 -23.90 12.21 -8.77
N VAL A 184 -23.11 12.25 -7.71
CA VAL A 184 -23.41 13.04 -6.50
C VAL A 184 -23.40 14.54 -6.76
N ASP A 185 -22.63 15.01 -7.75
CA ASP A 185 -22.55 16.44 -8.05
C ASP A 185 -23.63 16.94 -9.02
N GLY A 186 -24.47 16.05 -9.59
CA GLY A 186 -25.62 16.39 -10.45
C GLY A 186 -25.30 17.19 -11.73
N ILE A 187 -24.06 17.64 -11.88
CA ILE A 187 -23.53 18.47 -12.95
C ILE A 187 -22.45 17.66 -13.66
N PRO A 188 -22.62 17.34 -14.95
CA PRO A 188 -21.59 16.68 -15.74
C PRO A 188 -20.26 17.46 -15.67
N GLY A 189 -19.18 16.81 -15.25
CA GLY A 189 -17.83 17.40 -15.20
C GLY A 189 -17.44 18.14 -13.91
N HIS A 190 -18.29 18.17 -12.88
CA HIS A 190 -18.04 18.91 -11.63
C HIS A 190 -17.60 18.06 -10.43
N GLY A 191 -17.55 16.74 -10.59
CA GLY A 191 -17.06 15.85 -9.54
C GLY A 191 -15.56 15.83 -9.42
N LYS A 192 -15.07 15.52 -8.21
CA LYS A 192 -13.64 15.46 -7.90
C LYS A 192 -12.96 14.42 -8.80
N SER A 193 -11.89 14.81 -9.50
CA SER A 193 -11.11 13.90 -10.32
C SER A 193 -10.57 12.73 -9.48
N LEU A 194 -10.31 11.57 -10.10
CA LEU A 194 -9.73 10.44 -9.36
C LEU A 194 -8.36 10.78 -8.77
N SER A 195 -7.60 11.66 -9.42
CA SER A 195 -6.31 12.15 -8.89
C SER A 195 -6.50 12.94 -7.59
N ALA A 196 -7.47 13.85 -7.54
CA ALA A 196 -7.79 14.59 -6.33
C ALA A 196 -8.37 13.67 -5.23
N GLN A 197 -9.21 12.70 -5.58
CA GLN A 197 -9.70 11.70 -4.64
C GLN A 197 -8.57 10.82 -4.08
N LEU A 198 -7.57 10.48 -4.90
CA LEU A 198 -6.38 9.73 -4.47
C LEU A 198 -5.55 10.55 -3.48
N ALA A 199 -5.27 11.81 -3.79
CA ALA A 199 -4.51 12.69 -2.90
C ALA A 199 -5.19 12.87 -1.52
N GLU A 200 -6.51 13.00 -1.50
CA GLU A 200 -7.27 13.04 -0.25
C GLU A 200 -7.27 11.71 0.50
N LEU A 201 -7.37 10.59 -0.21
CA LEU A 201 -7.26 9.26 0.38
C LEU A 201 -5.89 9.09 1.07
N ASP A 202 -4.81 9.46 0.38
CA ASP A 202 -3.44 9.34 0.90
C ASP A 202 -3.17 10.32 2.03
N THR A 203 -3.82 11.48 2.03
CA THR A 203 -3.75 12.41 3.16
C THR A 203 -4.48 11.86 4.38
N ARG A 204 -5.65 11.25 4.18
CA ARG A 204 -6.46 10.69 5.28
C ARG A 204 -5.88 9.41 5.84
N ASP A 205 -5.40 8.52 4.98
CA ASP A 205 -4.86 7.20 5.32
C ASP A 205 -3.36 7.12 4.94
N PRO A 206 -2.47 7.94 5.51
CA PRO A 206 -1.10 8.12 5.02
C PRO A 206 -0.23 6.86 5.10
N LYS A 207 -0.66 5.83 5.85
CA LYS A 207 -0.01 4.52 5.85
C LYS A 207 -0.09 3.81 4.48
N ARG A 208 -1.10 4.12 3.64
CA ARG A 208 -1.25 3.58 2.27
C ARG A 208 -0.08 3.94 1.35
N VAL A 209 0.60 5.03 1.67
CA VAL A 209 1.79 5.49 0.95
C VAL A 209 3.02 5.48 1.85
N PHE A 210 2.98 4.74 2.96
CA PHE A 210 4.05 4.70 3.95
C PHE A 210 4.55 6.09 4.37
N TRP A 211 3.63 7.05 4.47
CA TRP A 211 3.88 8.45 4.77
C TRP A 211 4.86 9.14 3.81
N ALA A 212 4.93 8.65 2.57
CA ALA A 212 5.64 9.31 1.46
C ALA A 212 5.15 10.77 1.29
N THR A 213 3.85 11.00 1.45
CA THR A 213 3.21 12.33 1.37
C THR A 213 3.47 13.25 2.57
N ALA A 214 4.20 12.81 3.60
CA ALA A 214 4.55 13.68 4.71
C ALA A 214 5.49 14.81 4.23
N PRO A 215 5.32 16.06 4.69
CA PRO A 215 6.08 17.20 4.18
C PRO A 215 7.57 17.16 4.52
N ASN A 216 7.96 16.32 5.48
CA ASN A 216 9.34 16.07 5.84
C ASN A 216 9.47 14.78 6.66
N GLU A 217 10.72 14.35 6.79
CA GLU A 217 11.09 13.14 7.52
C GLU A 217 10.70 13.22 9.01
N GLN A 218 10.77 14.40 9.66
CA GLN A 218 10.35 14.55 11.06
C GLN A 218 8.86 14.27 11.27
N ARG A 219 8.01 14.58 10.29
CA ARG A 219 6.58 14.23 10.33
C ARG A 219 6.37 12.74 10.06
N ARG A 220 7.19 12.15 9.19
CA ARG A 220 7.16 10.72 8.87
C ARG A 220 7.42 9.86 10.11
N ILE A 221 8.49 10.15 10.85
CA ILE A 221 8.93 9.36 12.01
C ILE A 221 7.95 9.36 13.19
N ARG A 222 7.11 10.39 13.35
CA ARG A 222 6.12 10.45 14.44
C ARG A 222 5.08 9.33 14.35
N ASN A 223 4.87 8.79 13.15
CA ASN A 223 3.87 7.75 12.90
C ASN A 223 4.46 6.33 12.92
N VAL A 224 5.76 6.21 13.19
CA VAL A 224 6.46 4.94 13.29
C VAL A 224 6.24 4.42 14.70
N HIS A 225 5.59 3.26 14.83
CA HIS A 225 5.40 2.64 16.13
C HIS A 225 6.77 2.34 16.75
N ARG A 226 7.06 2.99 17.87
CA ARG A 226 8.27 2.74 18.66
C ARG A 226 8.07 1.41 19.37
N CYS A 227 8.96 0.43 19.16
CA CYS A 227 8.95 -0.79 19.98
C CYS A 227 9.09 -0.43 21.46
N GLU A 228 8.32 -1.10 22.32
CA GLU A 228 8.37 -0.89 23.77
C GLU A 228 9.78 -1.17 24.32
N GLY A 229 10.28 -0.29 25.20
CA GLY A 229 11.51 -0.50 25.96
C GLY A 229 12.72 0.41 25.66
N GLN A 230 12.59 1.49 24.90
CA GLN A 230 13.73 2.39 24.62
C GLN A 230 13.48 3.85 25.03
N THR A 231 14.35 4.36 25.91
CA THR A 231 14.43 5.77 26.32
C THR A 231 14.75 6.68 25.14
N ALA A 232 14.34 7.95 25.27
CA ALA A 232 14.45 8.99 24.27
C ALA A 232 15.92 9.31 23.90
N SER A 233 16.50 8.54 22.99
CA SER A 233 17.66 8.98 22.22
C SER A 233 17.15 9.80 21.04
N GLN A 234 17.76 10.98 20.82
CA GLN A 234 17.55 11.76 19.60
C GLN A 234 17.79 10.88 18.36
N PRO A 235 17.05 11.09 17.26
CA PRO A 235 17.32 10.37 16.02
C PRO A 235 18.79 10.59 15.65
N SER A 236 19.55 9.50 15.60
CA SER A 236 20.88 9.52 14.99
C SER A 236 20.71 9.92 13.52
N PRO A 237 21.65 10.68 12.92
CA PRO A 237 21.58 10.98 11.50
C PRO A 237 21.45 9.67 10.73
N GLY A 238 20.32 9.53 10.03
CA GLY A 238 19.93 8.29 9.39
C GLY A 238 21.00 7.75 8.47
N GLN A 239 21.33 6.46 8.58
CA GLN A 239 22.14 5.80 7.57
C GLN A 239 21.20 5.40 6.42
N GLU A 240 21.44 5.96 5.24
CA GLU A 240 20.64 5.73 4.04
C GLU A 240 20.84 4.29 3.54
N LEU A 241 19.74 3.54 3.42
CA LEU A 241 19.65 2.27 2.72
C LEU A 241 19.26 2.57 1.28
N ASP A 242 20.25 2.96 0.47
CA ASP A 242 20.07 3.21 -0.95
C ASP A 242 20.31 1.94 -1.78
N ARG A 243 19.86 1.95 -3.04
CA ARG A 243 20.05 0.83 -3.97
C ARG A 243 21.53 0.47 -4.07
N PRO A 244 21.91 -0.83 -4.15
CA PRO A 244 23.25 -1.18 -4.59
C PRO A 244 23.50 -0.55 -5.97
N GLN A 245 24.51 0.32 -6.07
CA GLN A 245 24.95 0.84 -7.37
C GLN A 245 25.36 -0.36 -8.25
N PRO A 246 24.94 -0.41 -9.53
CA PRO A 246 25.34 -1.49 -10.41
C PRO A 246 26.87 -1.49 -10.50
N ARG A 247 27.49 -2.66 -10.24
CA ARG A 247 28.92 -2.84 -10.51
C ARG A 247 29.12 -2.70 -12.01
N ARG A 248 29.89 -1.69 -12.42
CA ARG A 248 30.39 -1.53 -13.79
C ARG A 248 31.26 -2.71 -14.19
#